data_AF-A0A9J6RPU4-F1
#
_entry.id   AF-A0A9J6RPU4-F1
#
_cell.length_a   1.000
_cell.length_b   1.000
_cell.length_c   1.000
_cell.angle_alpha   90.00
_cell.angle_beta   90.00
_cell.angle_gamma   90.00
#
_symmetry.space_group_name_H-M   'P 1'
#
loop_
_entity.id
_entity.type
_entity.pdbx_description
1 polymer ?
#
loop_
_entity_poly.entity_id
_entity_poly.type
_entity_poly.pdbx_seq_one_letter_code
_entity_poly.pdbx_strand_id
1 'polypeptide(L)' 'MNKSVFTPVNYRQFRQFLSNIDGNKIKGKGYETAIYDNRGTIQAIVHAAAIDENGRCYPAEYFIRSQGHNGSVMLAA' A
#
# COMPACT_ATOMS: atom_id res chain seq x y z
N MET A 1 7.98 19.31 9.52
CA MET A 1 8.01 17.84 9.58
C MET A 1 7.36 17.28 8.33
N ASN A 2 8.13 16.62 7.45
CA ASN A 2 7.58 15.96 6.26
C ASN A 2 6.74 14.76 6.72
N LYS A 3 5.41 14.82 6.55
CA LYS A 3 4.54 13.66 6.78
C LYS A 3 4.74 12.69 5.62
N SER A 4 5.16 11.45 5.91
CA SER A 4 5.20 10.39 4.89
C SER A 4 3.79 10.17 4.33
N VAL A 5 3.67 10.20 3.01
CA VAL A 5 2.40 9.99 2.29
C VAL A 5 1.93 8.54 2.41
N PHE A 6 2.84 7.61 2.69
CA PHE A 6 2.54 6.19 2.86
C PHE A 6 3.10 5.65 4.17
N THR A 7 2.34 4.76 4.79
CA THR A 7 2.71 4.06 6.03
C THR A 7 2.96 2.58 5.71
N PRO A 8 4.12 2.02 6.09
CA PRO A 8 4.36 0.59 5.99
C PRO A 8 3.43 -0.16 6.96
N VAL A 9 2.82 -1.25 6.48
CA VAL A 9 1.89 -2.08 7.26
C VAL A 9 2.15 -3.56 7.02
N ASN A 10 1.60 -4.42 7.89
CA ASN A 10 1.62 -5.86 7.64
C ASN A 10 0.52 -6.28 6.64
N TYR A 11 0.61 -7.51 6.13
CA TYR A 11 -0.33 -8.05 5.15
C TYR A 11 -1.79 -8.01 5.62
N ARG A 12 -2.06 -8.27 6.90
CA ARG A 12 -3.43 -8.26 7.45
C ARG A 12 -4.03 -6.86 7.38
N GLN A 13 -3.30 -5.87 7.87
CA GLN A 13 -3.72 -4.45 7.84
C GLN A 13 -3.91 -3.96 6.41
N PHE A 14 -3.01 -4.37 5.49
CA PHE A 14 -3.13 -4.06 4.08
C PHE A 14 -4.42 -4.62 3.47
N ARG A 15 -4.74 -5.89 3.72
CA ARG A 15 -5.98 -6.53 3.23
C ARG A 15 -7.24 -5.88 3.81
N GLN A 16 -7.24 -5.54 5.10
CA GLN A 16 -8.33 -4.80 5.75
C GLN A 16 -8.51 -3.40 5.16
N PHE A 17 -7.42 -2.72 4.81
CA PHE A 17 -7.49 -1.43 4.14
C PHE A 17 -8.12 -1.59 2.75
N LEU A 18 -7.66 -2.56 1.95
CA LEU A 18 -8.19 -2.81 0.60
C LEU A 18 -9.68 -3.18 0.57
N SER A 19 -10.20 -3.85 1.60
CA SER A 19 -11.65 -4.16 1.66
C SER A 19 -12.52 -2.93 1.84
N ASN A 20 -11.94 -1.80 2.26
CA ASN A 20 -12.67 -0.55 2.52
C ASN A 20 -12.52 0.48 1.38
N ILE A 21 -11.86 0.13 0.27
CA ILE A 21 -11.65 1.03 -0.87
C ILE A 21 -12.57 0.62 -2.00
N ASP A 22 -13.41 1.56 -2.43
CA ASP A 22 -14.30 1.38 -3.57
C ASP A 22 -13.56 1.60 -4.90
N GLY A 23 -13.83 0.74 -5.88
CA GLY A 23 -13.45 0.95 -7.28
C GLY A 23 -11.96 0.79 -7.59
N ASN A 24 -11.41 -0.35 -7.17
CA ASN A 24 -9.99 -0.65 -7.33
C ASN A 24 -9.59 -0.78 -8.81
N LYS A 25 -8.85 0.22 -9.32
CA LYS A 25 -8.04 0.05 -10.54
C LYS A 25 -6.63 -0.37 -10.11
N ILE A 26 -6.21 -1.55 -10.54
CA ILE A 26 -4.86 -2.08 -10.27
C ILE A 26 -3.98 -1.76 -11.48
N LYS A 27 -2.81 -1.14 -11.24
CA LYS A 27 -1.78 -0.99 -12.28
C LYS A 27 -0.45 -1.55 -11.77
N GLY A 28 0.12 -2.49 -12.52
CA GLY A 28 1.48 -2.98 -12.29
C GLY A 28 2.50 -2.05 -12.94
N LYS A 29 3.61 -1.78 -12.24
CA LYS A 29 4.74 -1.02 -12.77
C LYS A 29 6.06 -1.65 -12.29
N GLY A 30 6.61 -2.56 -13.07
CA GLY A 30 7.87 -3.23 -12.73
C GLY A 30 7.77 -4.01 -11.42
N TYR A 31 8.55 -3.61 -10.41
CA TYR A 31 8.62 -4.27 -9.09
C TYR A 31 7.54 -3.80 -8.10
N GLU A 32 6.80 -2.73 -8.44
CA GLU A 32 5.73 -2.17 -7.61
C GLU A 32 4.35 -2.40 -8.25
N THR A 33 3.38 -2.74 -7.41
CA THR A 33 1.95 -2.73 -7.78
C THR A 33 1.26 -1.60 -7.03
N ALA A 34 0.71 -0.63 -7.77
CA ALA A 34 -0.05 0.48 -7.20
C ALA A 34 -1.55 0.24 -7.37
N ILE A 35 -2.29 0.49 -6.29
CA ILE A 35 -3.75 0.34 -6.22
C ILE A 35 -4.36 1.73 -6.11
N TYR A 36 -5.29 2.03 -7.02
CA TYR A 36 -5.89 3.34 -7.19
C TYR A 36 -7.37 3.31 -6.82
N ASP A 37 -7.87 4.43 -6.29
CA ASP A 37 -9.30 4.69 -6.21
C ASP A 37 -9.89 5.10 -7.59
N ASN A 38 -11.21 5.26 -7.62
CA ASN A 38 -11.94 5.73 -8.80
C ASN A 38 -11.53 7.13 -9.30
N ARG A 39 -10.90 7.95 -8.45
CA ARG A 39 -10.40 9.29 -8.80
C ARG A 39 -8.96 9.24 -9.35
N GLY A 40 -8.36 8.05 -9.43
CA GLY A 40 -6.98 7.88 -9.88
C GLY A 40 -5.94 8.24 -8.82
N THR A 41 -6.31 8.30 -7.55
CA THR A 41 -5.37 8.51 -6.43
C THR A 41 -4.82 7.18 -5.96
N ILE A 42 -3.50 7.09 -5.78
CA ILE A 42 -2.86 5.89 -5.21
C ILE A 42 -3.25 5.76 -3.74
N GLN A 43 -3.90 4.66 -3.41
CA GLN A 43 -4.33 4.31 -2.06
C GLN A 43 -3.38 3.31 -1.41
N ALA A 44 -2.75 2.43 -2.19
CA ALA A 44 -1.89 1.38 -1.66
C ALA A 44 -0.78 1.01 -2.65
N ILE A 45 0.36 0.55 -2.14
CA ILE A 45 1.51 0.05 -2.90
C ILE A 45 1.94 -1.29 -2.34
N VAL A 46 2.26 -2.23 -3.22
CA VAL A 46 2.89 -3.51 -2.88
C VAL A 46 4.24 -3.60 -3.58
N HIS A 47 5.30 -3.89 -2.84
CA HIS A 47 6.55 -4.37 -3.42
C HIS A 47 6.51 -5.89 -3.46
N ALA A 48 6.73 -6.46 -4.64
CA ALA A 48 6.82 -7.91 -4.77
C ALA A 48 8.03 -8.44 -4.01
N ALA A 49 7.92 -9.68 -3.51
CA ALA A 49 9.09 -10.38 -2.99
C ALA A 49 10.12 -10.54 -4.13
N ALA A 50 11.39 -10.37 -3.80
CA ALA A 50 12.47 -10.38 -4.79
C ALA A 50 13.71 -11.09 -4.23
N ILE A 51 14.58 -11.51 -5.14
CA ILE A 51 15.92 -12.02 -4.83
C ILE A 51 16.91 -11.14 -5.59
N ASP A 52 17.93 -10.60 -4.90
CA ASP A 52 18.97 -9.82 -5.55
C ASP A 52 20.02 -10.71 -6.24
N GLU A 53 20.96 -10.07 -6.95
CA GLU A 53 22.05 -10.75 -7.67
C GLU A 53 23.00 -11.53 -6.73
N ASN A 54 22.98 -11.23 -5.43
CA ASN A 54 23.79 -11.90 -4.41
C ASN A 54 23.00 -13.03 -3.71
N GLY A 55 21.79 -13.34 -4.16
CA GLY A 55 20.93 -14.38 -3.59
C GLY A 55 20.22 -13.97 -2.30
N ARG A 56 20.15 -12.68 -1.96
CA ARG A 56 19.43 -12.20 -0.78
C ARG A 56 17.95 -12.12 -1.08
N CYS A 57 17.14 -12.76 -0.23
CA CYS A 57 15.69 -12.73 -0.31
C CYS A 57 15.12 -11.49 0.39
N TYR A 58 14.24 -10.79 -0.30
CA TYR A 58 13.47 -9.66 0.21
C TYR A 58 11.99 -10.05 0.28
N PRO A 59 11.34 -9.99 1.46
CA PRO A 59 9.93 -10.28 1.58
C PRO A 59 9.09 -9.19 0.89
N ALA A 60 7.84 -9.52 0.58
CA ALA A 60 6.90 -8.52 0.08
C ALA A 60 6.63 -7.45 1.13
N GLU A 61 6.58 -6.18 0.70
CA GLU A 61 6.30 -5.03 1.55
C GLU A 61 4.97 -4.40 1.15
N TYR A 62 4.24 -3.90 2.14
CA TYR A 62 2.90 -3.35 1.96
C TYR A 62 2.83 -1.94 2.53
N PHE A 63 2.30 -1.03 1.72
CA PHE A 63 2.16 0.37 2.10
C PHE A 63 0.75 0.86 1.82
N ILE A 64 0.17 1.57 2.78
CA ILE A 64 -1.13 2.24 2.62
C ILE A 64 -0.94 3.74 2.68
N ARG A 65 -1.75 4.48 1.95
CA ARG A 65 -1.72 5.95 1.98
C ARG A 65 -2.08 6.42 3.39
N SER A 66 -1.20 7.21 3.99
CA SER A 66 -1.46 7.92 5.23
C SER A 66 -2.69 8.79 5.03
N GLN A 67 -3.74 8.55 5.80
CA GLN A 67 -4.98 9.34 5.81
C GLN A 67 -4.65 10.80 6.18
N GLY A 68 -4.32 11.60 5.18
CA GLY A 68 -4.23 13.05 5.30
C GLY A 68 -5.65 13.60 5.34
N HIS A 69 -6.18 13.79 6.55
CA HIS A 69 -7.28 14.71 6.86
C HIS A 69 -8.45 14.67 5.86
N ASN A 70 -9.24 13.58 5.88
CA ASN A 70 -10.70 13.51 5.59
C ASN A 70 -11.10 12.05 5.31
N GLY A 71 -11.36 11.27 6.36
CA GLY A 71 -11.86 9.89 6.19
C GLY A 71 -11.56 9.00 7.37
N SER A 72 -12.32 9.17 8.44
CA SER A 72 -12.28 8.37 9.67
C SER A 72 -12.18 6.87 9.39
N VAL A 73 -11.03 6.27 9.70
CA VAL A 73 -10.94 4.86 10.10
C VAL A 73 -9.92 4.78 11.21
N MET A 74 -10.45 4.86 12.43
CA MET A 74 -9.74 4.53 13.66
C MET A 74 -9.34 3.06 13.57
N LEU A 75 -8.05 2.77 13.36
CA LEU A 75 -7.52 1.47 13.79
C LEU A 75 -7.43 1.53 15.32
N ALA A 76 -8.37 0.89 15.98
CA ALA A 76 -8.30 0.63 17.41
C ALA A 76 -7.04 -0.20 17.71
N ALA A 77 -6.26 0.25 18.69
CA ALA A 77 -5.13 -0.47 19.28
C ALA A 77 -5.63 -1.51 20.29
#